data_AF-A0A830BZ00-F1
#
_entry.id   AF-A0A830BZ00-F1
#
_cell.length_a   1.000
_cell.length_b   1.000
_cell.length_c   1.000
_cell.angle_alpha   90.00
_cell.angle_beta   90.00
_cell.angle_gamma   90.00
#
_symmetry.space_group_name_H-M   'P 1'
#
loop_
_entity.id
_entity.type
_entity.pdbx_description
1 polymer ?
#
loop_
_entity_poly.entity_id
_entity_poly.type
_entity_poly.pdbx_seq_one_letter_code
_entity_poly.pdbx_strand_id
1 'polypeptide(L)'
;MSRNVDNTLFFFNPSNNLALNLPGQQVGYTTLFFFYPPTSPDCTVVGINTSLWDQVVEIGMLKRGEDKWERFRYPTKTKFLLSHAPPVLHHGQIYFLDVIGNVARFNRRFG
;
A
#
# COMPACT_ATOMS: atom_id res chain seq x y z
N MET A 1 -28.74 -9.13 -5.64
CA MET A 1 -27.66 -8.75 -6.58
C MET A 1 -26.69 -7.88 -5.80
N SER A 2 -25.52 -8.41 -5.48
CA SER A 2 -24.47 -7.66 -4.76
C SER A 2 -23.95 -6.56 -5.68
N ARG A 3 -24.00 -5.30 -5.26
CA ARG A 3 -23.27 -4.22 -5.93
C ARG A 3 -21.79 -4.59 -5.88
N ASN A 4 -21.20 -4.90 -7.03
CA ASN A 4 -19.75 -4.72 -7.19
C ASN A 4 -19.50 -3.23 -6.97
N VAL A 5 -19.11 -2.87 -5.75
CA VAL A 5 -18.55 -1.55 -5.49
C VAL A 5 -17.19 -1.61 -6.15
N ASP A 6 -17.08 -1.00 -7.33
CA ASP A 6 -15.78 -0.73 -7.93
C ASP A 6 -15.02 0.17 -6.95
N ASN A 7 -14.19 -0.44 -6.11
CA ASN A 7 -13.29 0.27 -5.19
C ASN A 7 -12.26 1.01 -6.04
N THR A 8 -12.67 2.18 -6.51
CA THR A 8 -11.90 3.02 -7.42
C THR A 8 -10.95 3.85 -6.57
N LEU A 9 -9.66 3.61 -6.69
CA LEU A 9 -8.62 4.41 -6.05
C LEU A 9 -8.09 5.42 -7.06
N PHE A 10 -7.82 6.65 -6.64
CA PHE A 10 -7.23 7.67 -7.50
C PHE A 10 -6.32 8.60 -6.71
N PHE A 11 -5.31 9.14 -7.39
CA PHE A 11 -4.57 10.29 -6.88
C PHE A 11 -5.26 11.57 -7.32
N PHE A 12 -5.33 12.55 -6.41
CA PHE A 12 -5.87 13.87 -6.71
C PHE A 12 -4.85 14.93 -6.33
N ASN A 13 -4.47 15.76 -7.30
CA ASN A 13 -3.65 16.94 -7.05
C ASN A 13 -4.56 18.18 -6.94
N PRO A 14 -4.73 18.76 -5.74
CA PRO A 14 -5.63 19.90 -5.55
C PRO A 14 -5.10 21.19 -6.20
N SER A 15 -3.81 21.26 -6.57
CA SER A 15 -3.22 22.49 -7.12
C SER A 15 -3.53 22.67 -8.61
N ASN A 16 -3.80 21.59 -9.33
CA ASN A 16 -4.10 21.61 -10.76
C ASN A 16 -5.34 20.79 -11.15
N ASN A 17 -6.09 20.30 -10.16
CA ASN A 17 -7.29 19.46 -10.31
C ASN A 17 -7.06 18.18 -11.15
N LEU A 18 -5.82 17.71 -11.25
CA LEU A 18 -5.51 16.47 -11.95
C LEU A 18 -5.89 15.27 -11.08
N ALA A 19 -6.74 14.40 -11.63
CA ALA A 19 -7.06 13.11 -11.06
C ALA A 19 -6.40 11.99 -11.89
N LEU A 20 -5.73 11.05 -11.23
CA LEU A 20 -5.13 9.87 -11.84
C LEU A 20 -5.75 8.63 -11.24
N ASN A 21 -6.59 7.95 -12.01
CA ASN A 21 -7.19 6.69 -11.59
C ASN A 21 -6.13 5.59 -11.48
N LEU A 22 -6.27 4.76 -10.47
CA LEU A 22 -5.51 3.54 -10.26
C LEU A 22 -6.39 2.33 -10.59
N PRO A 23 -5.80 1.21 -11.01
CA PRO A 23 -6.55 -0.02 -11.20
C PRO A 23 -7.28 -0.41 -9.93
N GLY A 24 -8.53 -0.83 -10.10
CA GLY A 24 -9.38 -1.31 -9.02
C GLY A 24 -8.71 -2.45 -8.25
N GLN A 25 -9.00 -2.51 -6.97
CA GLN A 25 -8.37 -3.47 -6.07
C GLN A 25 -9.39 -4.42 -5.45
N GLN A 26 -9.00 -5.68 -5.26
CA GLN A 26 -9.85 -6.71 -4.64
C GLN A 26 -9.72 -6.76 -3.10
N VAL A 27 -8.82 -5.99 -2.51
CA VAL A 27 -8.52 -6.01 -1.06
C VAL A 27 -8.65 -4.59 -0.50
N GLY A 28 -9.08 -4.44 0.75
CA GLY A 28 -9.04 -3.15 1.44
C GLY A 28 -7.68 -2.98 2.12
N TYR A 29 -6.87 -2.01 1.67
CA TYR A 29 -5.64 -1.64 2.39
C TYR A 29 -5.97 -0.74 3.58
N THR A 30 -5.30 -0.99 4.72
CA THR A 30 -5.39 -0.17 5.93
C THR A 30 -4.67 1.17 5.73
N THR A 31 -3.59 1.17 4.96
CA THR A 31 -2.88 2.38 4.55
C THR A 31 -2.41 2.28 3.10
N LEU A 32 -2.27 3.42 2.46
CA LEU A 32 -1.72 3.60 1.12
C LEU A 32 -0.68 4.73 1.15
N PHE A 33 0.44 4.52 0.47
CA PHE A 33 1.52 5.51 0.41
C PHE A 33 2.32 5.38 -0.89
N PHE A 34 3.08 6.42 -1.18
CA PHE A 34 3.97 6.53 -2.34
C PHE A 34 5.16 7.42 -1.96
N PHE A 35 6.33 7.15 -2.54
CA PHE A 35 7.57 7.90 -2.22
C PHE A 35 8.06 8.81 -3.36
N TYR A 36 7.32 8.89 -4.46
CA TYR A 36 7.56 9.81 -5.58
C TYR A 36 6.24 10.43 -6.03
N PRO A 37 6.23 11.63 -6.65
CA PRO A 37 5.01 12.24 -7.14
C PRO A 37 4.19 11.25 -7.99
N PRO A 38 2.86 11.18 -7.85
CA PRO A 38 2.01 10.28 -8.63
C PRO A 38 2.12 10.40 -10.16
N THR A 39 2.65 11.53 -10.63
CA THR A 39 2.93 11.81 -12.03
C THR A 39 4.30 11.28 -12.50
N SER A 40 5.20 10.91 -11.58
CA SER A 40 6.51 10.35 -11.89
C SER A 40 6.39 8.94 -12.45
N PRO A 41 7.17 8.55 -13.48
CA PRO A 41 7.25 7.17 -13.95
C PRO A 41 7.82 6.22 -12.86
N ASP A 42 8.62 6.73 -11.93
CA ASP A 42 9.20 5.96 -10.83
C ASP A 42 8.24 5.80 -9.63
N CYS A 43 7.04 6.39 -9.72
CA CYS A 43 6.06 6.28 -8.65
C CYS A 43 5.59 4.83 -8.50
N THR A 44 5.74 4.32 -7.28
CA THR A 44 5.14 3.06 -6.86
C THR A 44 4.19 3.34 -5.72
N VAL A 45 2.95 2.89 -5.87
CA VAL A 45 1.95 2.91 -4.81
C VAL A 45 2.09 1.64 -4.00
N VAL A 46 2.14 1.77 -2.69
CA VAL A 46 2.22 0.63 -1.78
C VAL A 46 1.03 0.68 -0.84
N GLY A 47 0.34 -0.44 -0.74
CA GLY A 47 -0.73 -0.65 0.22
C GLY A 47 -0.34 -1.67 1.25
N ILE A 48 -0.69 -1.44 2.51
CA ILE A 48 -0.52 -2.43 3.58
C ILE A 48 -1.89 -2.72 4.18
N ASN A 49 -2.24 -4.00 4.24
CA ASN A 49 -3.42 -4.50 4.94
C ASN A 49 -2.96 -5.36 6.11
N THR A 50 -3.48 -5.04 7.29
CA THR A 50 -3.31 -5.82 8.51
C THR A 50 -4.66 -6.05 9.17
N SER A 51 -4.85 -7.22 9.77
CA SER A 51 -6.11 -7.62 10.40
C SER A 51 -5.92 -7.88 11.88
N LEU A 52 -6.92 -7.55 12.69
CA LEU A 52 -7.00 -7.96 14.11
C LEU A 52 -7.28 -9.46 14.26
N TRP A 53 -7.82 -10.08 13.20
CA TRP A 53 -8.31 -11.45 13.20
C TRP A 53 -7.32 -12.42 12.56
N ASP A 54 -6.44 -11.92 11.69
CA ASP A 54 -5.49 -12.74 10.94
C ASP A 54 -4.05 -12.41 11.30
N GLN A 55 -3.22 -13.45 11.40
CA GLN A 55 -1.77 -13.31 11.54
C GLN A 55 -1.10 -13.20 10.17
N VAL A 56 -1.63 -12.35 9.29
CA VAL A 56 -1.09 -12.12 7.95
C VAL A 56 -0.98 -10.64 7.70
N VAL A 57 0.19 -10.21 7.23
CA VAL A 57 0.39 -8.89 6.63
C VAL A 57 0.31 -9.06 5.12
N GLU A 58 -0.60 -8.32 4.49
CA GLU A 58 -0.67 -8.26 3.03
C GLU A 58 -0.12 -6.91 2.54
N ILE A 59 0.77 -6.97 1.56
CA ILE A 59 1.38 -5.81 0.93
C ILE A 59 1.01 -5.83 -0.54
N GLY A 60 0.42 -4.73 -1.00
CA GLY A 60 0.20 -4.44 -2.41
C GLY A 60 1.26 -3.52 -2.95
N MET A 61 1.65 -3.73 -4.20
CA MET A 61 2.45 -2.78 -4.95
C MET A 61 1.84 -2.55 -6.32
N LEU A 62 1.88 -1.31 -6.78
CA LEU A 62 1.47 -0.92 -8.11
C LEU A 62 2.48 0.09 -8.66
N LYS A 63 3.26 -0.29 -9.67
CA LYS A 63 4.12 0.67 -10.36
C LYS A 63 3.28 1.54 -11.29
N ARG A 64 3.74 2.78 -11.50
CA ARG A 64 3.06 3.71 -12.40
C ARG A 64 2.96 3.11 -13.81
N GLY A 65 1.75 3.15 -14.37
CA GLY A 65 1.48 2.66 -15.72
C GLY A 65 1.10 1.18 -15.78
N GLU A 66 1.26 0.43 -14.70
CA GLU A 66 0.76 -0.95 -14.62
C GLU A 66 -0.75 -0.98 -14.40
N ASP A 67 -1.39 -2.05 -14.88
CA ASP A 67 -2.84 -2.28 -14.79
C ASP A 67 -3.22 -3.21 -13.63
N LYS A 68 -2.23 -3.76 -12.91
CA LYS A 68 -2.43 -4.79 -11.89
C LYS A 68 -1.55 -4.57 -10.67
N TRP A 69 -2.15 -4.82 -9.52
CA TRP A 69 -1.44 -4.84 -8.24
C TRP A 69 -0.69 -6.16 -8.08
N GLU A 70 0.60 -6.07 -7.80
CA GLU A 70 1.35 -7.17 -7.20
C GLU A 70 0.95 -7.33 -5.73
N ARG A 71 0.75 -8.56 -5.27
CA ARG A 71 0.31 -8.85 -3.89
C ARG A 71 1.25 -9.83 -3.21
N PHE A 72 1.58 -9.51 -1.97
CA PHE A 72 2.46 -10.30 -1.12
C PHE A 72 1.77 -10.56 0.19
N ARG A 73 1.70 -11.83 0.61
CA ARG A 73 1.10 -12.23 1.88
C ARG A 73 2.17 -12.85 2.75
N TYR A 74 2.36 -12.28 3.93
CA TYR A 74 3.38 -12.70 4.88
C TYR A 74 2.70 -13.19 6.17
N PRO A 75 2.74 -14.50 6.44
CA PRO A 75 2.37 -15.02 7.75
C PRO A 75 3.25 -14.41 8.83
N THR A 76 2.64 -14.06 9.95
CA THR A 76 3.31 -13.48 11.12
C THR A 76 3.19 -14.43 12.30
N LYS A 77 4.18 -14.46 13.19
CA LYS A 77 4.14 -15.31 14.40
C LYS A 77 3.16 -14.76 15.44
N THR A 78 2.97 -13.45 15.42
CA THR A 78 2.12 -12.69 16.33
C THR A 78 1.27 -11.73 15.50
N LYS A 79 0.14 -11.29 16.04
CA LYS A 79 -0.66 -10.26 15.39
C LYS A 79 0.18 -9.01 15.17
N PHE A 80 0.11 -8.45 13.98
CA PHE A 80 0.77 -7.21 13.61
C PHE A 80 -0.29 -6.24 13.11
N LEU A 81 -0.80 -5.39 14.00
CA LEU A 81 -1.81 -4.38 13.64
C LEU A 81 -1.10 -3.08 13.31
N LEU A 82 -1.21 -2.61 12.08
CA LEU A 82 -0.54 -1.41 11.62
C LEU A 82 -0.90 -0.18 12.48
N SER A 83 0.11 0.60 12.86
CA SER A 83 -0.08 1.88 13.53
C SER A 83 -0.48 2.99 12.55
N HIS A 84 -0.84 4.16 13.08
CA HIS A 84 -1.06 5.37 12.28
C HIS A 84 0.26 6.04 11.85
N ALA A 85 1.42 5.54 12.29
CA ALA A 85 2.70 6.10 11.86
C ALA A 85 2.90 5.83 10.36
N PRO A 86 3.30 6.84 9.57
CA PRO A 86 3.52 6.67 8.15
C PRO A 86 4.69 5.70 7.92
N PRO A 87 4.58 4.78 6.94
CA PRO A 87 5.70 3.98 6.50
C PRO A 87 6.86 4.86 6.00
N VAL A 88 8.09 4.42 6.26
CA VAL A 88 9.31 5.14 5.88
C VAL A 88 10.05 4.35 4.81
N LEU A 89 10.42 5.01 3.71
CA LEU A 89 11.39 4.50 2.75
C LEU A 89 12.79 4.94 3.14
N HIS A 90 13.65 4.00 3.44
CA HIS A 90 15.04 4.28 3.78
C HIS A 90 15.95 3.23 3.15
N HIS A 91 16.97 3.67 2.40
CA HIS A 91 17.90 2.80 1.67
C HIS A 91 17.20 1.71 0.82
N GLY A 92 16.13 2.09 0.12
CA GLY A 92 15.37 1.19 -0.76
C GLY A 92 14.51 0.16 -0.02
N GLN A 93 14.33 0.30 1.29
CA GLN A 93 13.53 -0.60 2.12
C GLN A 93 12.39 0.18 2.78
N ILE A 94 11.22 -0.45 2.86
CA ILE A 94 10.06 0.12 3.54
C ILE A 94 10.05 -0.39 4.97
N TYR A 95 9.88 0.52 5.91
CA TYR A 95 9.72 0.24 7.34
C TYR A 95 8.38 0.76 7.81
N PHE A 96 7.68 -0.02 8.64
CA PHE A 96 6.39 0.38 9.20
C PHE A 96 6.19 -0.24 10.58
N LEU A 97 5.43 0.46 11.41
CA LEU A 97 5.22 0.14 12.82
C LEU A 97 3.84 -0.49 13.05
N ASP A 98 3.78 -1.47 13.94
CA ASP A 98 2.51 -1.85 14.55
C ASP A 98 2.16 -0.95 15.74
N VAL A 99 0.92 -1.07 16.24
CA VAL A 99 0.39 -0.24 17.34
C VAL A 99 1.11 -0.43 18.69
N ILE A 100 1.94 -1.47 18.85
CA ILE A 100 2.71 -1.72 20.08
C ILE A 100 4.21 -1.42 19.91
N GLY A 101 4.62 -0.93 18.74
CA GLY A 101 5.99 -0.48 18.47
C GLY A 101 6.92 -1.51 17.82
N ASN A 102 6.41 -2.66 17.35
CA ASN A 102 7.22 -3.57 16.55
C ASN A 102 7.44 -2.98 15.15
N VAL A 103 8.65 -3.13 14.63
CA VAL A 103 9.03 -2.68 13.29
C VAL A 103 9.00 -3.86 12.32
N ALA A 104 8.19 -3.76 11.27
CA ALA A 104 8.31 -4.61 10.10
C ALA A 104 9.16 -3.94 9.02
N ARG A 105 9.87 -4.77 8.25
CA ARG A 105 10.63 -4.34 7.09
C ARG A 105 10.18 -5.12 5.87
N PHE A 106 9.92 -4.39 4.80
CA PHE A 106 9.65 -4.97 3.48
C PHE A 106 10.77 -4.56 2.51
N ASN A 107 11.43 -5.58 1.96
CA ASN A 107 12.49 -5.41 0.97
C ASN A 107 11.99 -5.94 -0.38
N ARG A 108 11.80 -5.04 -1.33
CA ARG A 108 11.70 -5.37 -2.74
C ARG A 108 12.44 -4.32 -3.53
N ARG A 109 13.22 -4.76 -4.53
CA ARG A 109 13.93 -3.84 -5.43
C ARG A 109 12.88 -3.04 -6.21
N PHE A 110 12.84 -1.72 -6.00
CA PHE A 110 12.24 -0.79 -6.93
C PHE A 110 13.17 -0.72 -8.13
N GLY A 111 13.01 -1.67 -9.05
CA GLY A 111 13.70 -1.72 -10.34
C GLY A 111 12.80 -1.21 -11.44
#